data_AF-A0A075FU06-F1
#
_entry.id   AF-A0A075FU06-F1
#
_cell.length_a   1.000
_cell.length_b   1.000
_cell.length_c   1.000
_cell.angle_alpha   90.00
_cell.angle_beta   90.00
_cell.angle_gamma   90.00
#
_symmetry.space_group_name_H-M   'P 1'
#
loop_
_entity.id
_entity.type
_entity.pdbx_description
1 polymer ?
#
loop_
_entity_poly.entity_id
_entity_poly.type
_entity_poly.pdbx_seq_one_letter_code
_entity_poly.pdbx_strand_id
1 'polypeptide(L)'
;MGIYGHVPRNPTQAIPIFIKLIANDKNPIIYGNGLQRRNHLFIDDAIDSILAWLKNKNPGIFNIGGSDSPTSLDLISTINDRMGKK
;
A
#
# COMPACT_ATOMS: atom_id res chain seq x y z
N MET A 1 0.47 -5.61 -7.77
CA MET A 1 1.14 -5.11 -6.55
C MET A 1 1.32 -3.59 -6.63
N GLY A 2 1.31 -2.86 -5.51
CA GLY A 2 1.72 -1.44 -5.43
C GLY A 2 2.71 -1.23 -4.29
N ILE A 3 3.68 -0.32 -4.47
CA ILE A 3 4.64 0.04 -3.42
C ILE A 3 4.19 1.35 -2.76
N TYR A 4 4.12 1.37 -1.44
CA TYR A 4 3.71 2.55 -0.65
C TYR A 4 4.77 2.90 0.41
N GLY A 5 4.74 4.13 0.93
CA GLY A 5 5.75 4.61 1.87
C GLY A 5 5.52 6.05 2.32
N HIS A 6 6.43 6.56 3.14
CA HIS A 6 6.34 7.90 3.75
C HIS A 6 6.34 9.05 2.73
N VAL A 7 7.14 8.92 1.67
CA VAL A 7 7.16 9.90 0.58
C VAL A 7 6.16 9.45 -0.49
N PRO A 8 5.07 10.19 -0.76
CA PRO A 8 4.17 9.85 -1.84
C PRO A 8 4.91 10.02 -3.16
N ARG A 9 5.43 8.92 -3.70
CA ARG A 9 6.11 8.90 -5.00
C ARG A 9 5.18 9.35 -6.13
N ASN A 10 3.87 9.16 -5.94
CA ASN A 10 2.83 9.57 -6.88
C ASN A 10 1.53 9.89 -6.10
N PRO A 11 1.01 11.13 -6.16
CA PRO A 11 -0.22 11.51 -5.45
C PRO A 11 -1.48 10.83 -5.97
N THR A 12 -1.38 10.04 -7.05
CA THR A 12 -2.52 9.35 -7.67
C THR A 12 -2.77 7.93 -7.14
N GLN A 13 -1.94 7.43 -6.21
CA GLN A 13 -2.13 6.09 -5.65
C GLN A 13 -3.25 6.05 -4.59
N ALA A 14 -3.91 4.89 -4.46
CA ALA A 14 -5.06 4.72 -3.57
C ALA A 14 -4.76 5.11 -2.11
N ILE A 15 -3.73 4.53 -1.48
CA ILE A 15 -3.38 4.79 -0.07
C ILE A 15 -3.18 6.30 0.21
N PRO A 16 -2.30 7.03 -0.49
CA PRO A 16 -2.12 8.46 -0.21
C PRO A 16 -3.36 9.31 -0.53
N ILE A 17 -4.16 8.95 -1.56
CA ILE A 17 -5.44 9.63 -1.83
C ILE A 17 -6.41 9.42 -0.67
N PHE A 18 -6.56 8.19 -0.19
CA PHE A 18 -7.49 7.85 0.88
C PHE A 18 -7.10 8.58 2.17
N ILE A 19 -5.83 8.53 2.57
CA ILE A 19 -5.32 9.29 3.73
C ILE A 19 -5.62 10.78 3.55
N LYS A 20 -5.34 11.36 2.37
CA LYS A 20 -5.59 12.79 2.12
C LYS A 20 -7.08 13.13 2.22
N LEU A 21 -7.96 12.35 1.63
CA LEU A 21 -9.40 12.63 1.65
C LEU A 21 -9.96 12.50 3.05
N ILE A 22 -9.63 11.41 3.75
CA ILE A 22 -10.06 11.16 5.13
C ILE A 22 -9.53 12.25 6.08
N ALA A 23 -8.27 12.67 5.93
CA ALA A 23 -7.69 13.78 6.70
C ALA A 23 -8.47 15.10 6.53
N ASN A 24 -9.09 15.30 5.37
CA ASN A 24 -9.88 16.49 5.04
C ASN A 24 -11.40 16.27 5.24
N ASP A 25 -11.81 15.24 5.98
CA ASP A 25 -13.22 14.90 6.24
C ASP A 25 -14.04 14.67 4.95
N LYS A 26 -13.38 14.09 3.93
CA LYS A 26 -13.98 13.71 2.65
C LYS A 26 -13.98 12.19 2.50
N ASN A 27 -15.06 11.68 1.92
CA ASN A 27 -15.17 10.26 1.60
C ASN A 27 -14.24 9.88 0.43
N PRO A 28 -13.43 8.82 0.56
CA PRO A 28 -12.70 8.25 -0.56
C PRO A 28 -13.60 7.83 -1.72
N ILE A 29 -13.16 8.10 -2.96
CA ILE A 29 -13.86 7.65 -4.17
C ILE A 29 -13.41 6.23 -4.48
N ILE A 30 -14.37 5.30 -4.60
CA ILE A 30 -14.14 3.91 -4.97
C ILE A 30 -14.71 3.67 -6.36
N TYR A 31 -13.91 3.10 -7.26
CA TYR A 31 -14.37 2.64 -8.57
C TYR A 31 -14.80 1.18 -8.48
N GLY A 32 -15.98 0.84 -9.01
CA GLY A 32 -16.57 -0.50 -8.90
C GLY A 32 -17.16 -0.77 -7.52
N ASN A 33 -17.01 -2.00 -7.02
CA ASN A 33 -17.60 -2.44 -5.74
C ASN A 33 -16.62 -2.35 -4.54
N GLY A 34 -15.37 -1.92 -4.76
CA GLY A 34 -14.36 -1.80 -3.70
C GLY A 34 -13.76 -3.11 -3.19
N LEU A 35 -14.25 -4.28 -3.66
CA LEU A 35 -13.80 -5.61 -3.24
C LEU A 35 -12.54 -6.10 -3.97
N GLN A 36 -12.02 -5.30 -4.90
CA GLN A 36 -10.77 -5.58 -5.59
C GLN A 36 -9.61 -5.70 -4.59
N ARG A 37 -8.93 -6.84 -4.62
CA ARG A 37 -7.78 -7.12 -3.75
C ARG A 37 -6.49 -6.73 -4.44
N ARG A 38 -5.59 -6.07 -3.72
CA ARG A 38 -4.27 -5.72 -4.23
C ARG A 38 -3.21 -5.90 -3.16
N ASN A 39 -2.09 -6.53 -3.52
CA ASN A 39 -0.94 -6.61 -2.64
C ASN A 39 -0.21 -5.25 -2.55
N HIS A 40 0.09 -4.82 -1.33
CA HIS A 40 0.78 -3.58 -1.02
C HIS A 40 2.09 -3.88 -0.28
N LEU A 41 3.22 -3.52 -0.89
CA LEU A 41 4.55 -3.71 -0.32
C LEU A 41 5.05 -2.37 0.24
N PHE A 42 5.48 -2.35 1.50
CA PHE A 42 6.08 -1.15 2.07
C PHE A 42 7.47 -0.93 1.46
N ILE A 43 7.86 0.32 1.27
CA ILE A 43 9.10 0.67 0.55
C ILE A 43 10.35 0.09 1.25
N ASP A 44 10.38 0.07 2.58
CA ASP A 44 11.54 -0.43 3.31
C ASP A 44 11.68 -1.95 3.15
N ASP A 45 10.58 -2.71 3.14
CA ASP A 45 10.60 -4.15 2.87
C ASP A 45 11.13 -4.46 1.45
N ALA A 46 10.83 -3.60 0.48
CA ALA A 46 11.36 -3.71 -0.88
C ALA A 46 12.88 -3.47 -0.91
N ILE A 47 13.36 -2.47 -0.16
CA ILE A 47 14.79 -2.16 -0.02
C ILE A 47 15.50 -3.33 0.65
N ASP A 48 14.97 -3.84 1.76
CA ASP A 48 15.55 -4.95 2.51
C ASP A 48 15.66 -6.21 1.67
N SER A 49 14.65 -6.50 0.85
CA SER A 49 14.68 -7.63 -0.08
C SER A 49 15.81 -7.51 -1.11
N ILE A 50 16.05 -6.31 -1.65
CA ILE A 50 17.15 -6.03 -2.58
C ILE A 50 18.51 -6.17 -1.87
N LEU A 51 18.63 -5.61 -0.65
CA LEU A 51 19.85 -5.72 0.16
C LEU A 51 20.17 -7.17 0.53
N ALA A 52 19.16 -7.97 0.85
CA ALA A 52 19.31 -9.40 1.13
C ALA A 52 19.83 -10.15 -0.10
N TRP A 53 19.30 -9.85 -1.29
CA TRP A 53 19.79 -10.43 -2.54
C TRP A 53 21.25 -10.03 -2.82
N LEU A 54 21.60 -8.75 -2.65
CA LEU A 54 22.98 -8.27 -2.86
C LEU A 54 24.02 -8.96 -1.97
N LYS A 55 23.62 -9.46 -0.79
CA LYS A 55 24.48 -10.23 0.13
C LYS A 55 24.69 -11.67 -0.33
N ASN A 56 23.66 -12.33 -0.90
CA ASN A 56 23.74 -13.74 -1.33
C ASN A 56 24.16 -13.92 -2.81
N LYS A 57 23.88 -12.93 -3.67
CA LYS A 57 24.19 -12.90 -5.12
C LYS A 57 23.75 -14.13 -5.92
N ASN A 58 22.77 -14.87 -5.42
CA ASN A 58 22.24 -16.04 -6.12
C ASN A 58 21.44 -15.59 -7.37
N PRO A 59 21.75 -16.11 -8.56
CA PRO A 59 20.98 -15.80 -9.76
C PRO A 59 19.58 -16.41 -9.65
N GLY A 60 18.57 -15.71 -10.17
CA GLY A 60 17.19 -16.19 -10.17
C GLY A 60 16.17 -15.08 -10.29
N ILE A 61 14.90 -15.48 -10.42
CA ILE A 61 13.75 -14.59 -10.37
C ILE A 61 13.15 -14.71 -8.97
N PHE A 62 13.06 -13.59 -8.25
CA PHE A 62 12.51 -13.51 -6.91
C PHE A 62 11.29 -12.61 -6.92
N ASN A 63 10.14 -13.15 -6.52
CA ASN A 63 8.93 -12.36 -6.33
C ASN A 63 8.93 -11.77 -4.92
N ILE A 64 8.81 -10.45 -4.83
CA ILE A 64 8.73 -9.73 -3.56
C ILE A 64 7.33 -9.12 -3.50
N GLY A 65 6.62 -9.32 -2.38
CA GLY A 65 5.28 -8.81 -2.15
C GLY A 65 5.03 -8.59 -0.67
N GLY A 66 4.04 -7.75 -0.36
CA GLY A 66 3.60 -7.53 1.02
C GLY A 66 2.93 -8.76 1.62
N SER A 67 2.68 -8.72 2.92
CA SER A 67 2.11 -9.85 3.66
C SER A 67 0.65 -10.18 3.32
N ASP A 68 -0.10 -9.24 2.76
CA ASP A 68 -1.53 -9.42 2.45
C ASP A 68 -1.95 -8.66 1.17
N SER A 69 -3.16 -8.94 0.70
CA SER A 69 -3.82 -8.25 -0.41
C SER A 69 -5.19 -7.72 0.04
N PRO A 70 -5.24 -6.63 0.84
CA PRO A 70 -6.49 -6.04 1.29
C PRO A 70 -7.36 -5.55 0.13
N THR A 71 -8.67 -5.45 0.37
CA THR A 71 -9.59 -4.76 -0.51
C THR A 71 -9.46 -3.24 -0.39
N SER A 72 -10.07 -2.48 -1.30
CA SER A 72 -10.11 -1.02 -1.16
C SER A 72 -10.90 -0.60 0.09
N LEU A 73 -11.94 -1.37 0.45
CA LEU A 73 -12.73 -1.14 1.66
C LEU A 73 -11.93 -1.43 2.93
N ASP A 74 -11.13 -2.52 2.95
CA ASP A 74 -10.27 -2.85 4.08
C ASP A 74 -9.24 -1.74 4.34
N LEU A 75 -8.66 -1.17 3.26
CA LEU A 75 -7.74 -0.04 3.37
C LEU A 75 -8.42 1.19 3.99
N ILE A 76 -9.62 1.55 3.52
CA ILE A 76 -10.36 2.71 4.04
C ILE A 76 -10.69 2.51 5.52
N SER A 77 -11.21 1.33 5.90
CA SER A 77 -11.48 0.98 7.30
C SER A 77 -10.23 1.11 8.16
N THR A 78 -9.11 0.52 7.71
CA THR A 78 -7.84 0.57 8.45
C THR A 78 -7.35 2.01 8.64
N ILE A 79 -7.48 2.86 7.61
CA ILE A 79 -7.07 4.26 7.69
C ILE A 79 -7.98 5.03 8.66
N ASN A 80 -9.30 4.86 8.57
CA ASN A 80 -10.26 5.48 9.48
C ASN A 80 -9.98 5.09 10.95
N ASP A 81 -9.78 3.81 11.22
CA ASP A 81 -9.47 3.29 12.55
C ASP A 81 -8.17 3.90 13.12
N ARG A 82 -7.13 4.00 12.28
CA ARG A 82 -5.84 4.59 12.68
C ARG A 82 -5.89 6.10 12.87
N MET A 83 -6.82 6.79 12.19
CA MET A 83 -7.00 8.24 12.29
C MET A 83 -8.08 8.64 13.29
N GLY A 84 -8.79 7.69 13.92
CA GLY A 84 -9.91 7.97 14.81
C GLY A 84 -11.10 8.64 14.09
N LYS A 85 -11.27 8.36 12.79
CA LYS A 85 -12.36 8.88 11.95
C LYS A 85 -13.37 7.77 11.65
N LYS A 86 -14.62 8.15 11.40
CA LYS A 86 -15.71 7.23 11.01
C LYS A 86 -15.82 7.14 9.50
#